data_AF-A0AAN9C4B5-F1
#
_entry.id   AF-A0AAN9C4B5-F1
#
_cell.length_a   1.000
_cell.length_b   1.000
_cell.length_c   1.000
_cell.angle_alpha   90.00
_cell.angle_beta   90.00
_cell.angle_gamma   90.00
#
_symmetry.space_group_name_H-M   'P 1'
#
loop_
_entity.id
_entity.type
_entity.pdbx_description
1 polymer ?
#
loop_
_entity_poly.entity_id
_entity_poly.type
_entity_poly.pdbx_seq_one_letter_code
_entity_poly.pdbx_strand_id
1 'polypeptide(L)'
;MRRLGSVQQKIPCVFLTEVRNEPSRKRDCQQFQVVATEKVNPTALASGIHCAEATEKIDGTCCYVTTFKGEPYLWARLDRKPTKQADKRFKKYQYSQKTFKGFVWNTDEDFREVPESWIAAHRVKHENGHPVPDEHGHIPGWVPVDQTNKQYCWHASVVNYSVGVGLVLKTHVDDEGLLEIVSVPLADLMEQTLELIGTNVNGNPYGLGSKKHPVHVLVPHGVLRIRNAPPVEFQQLFSWFQECQEGRVEGIVWHCDDGTLVKIHRHHLSLKWPVGDTFLNTRPVVVHMDETTCDPDASEKDLFKSFSNINGQLFSCIQDIQFEP
;
A
#
# COMPACT_ATOMS: atom_id res chain seq x y z
N MET A 1 -20.00 3.91 -1.02
CA MET A 1 -19.16 3.67 0.18
C MET A 1 -18.53 4.99 0.64
N ARG A 2 -18.45 5.25 1.95
CA ARG A 2 -17.72 6.40 2.49
C ARG A 2 -16.24 6.20 2.17
N ARG A 3 -15.58 7.19 1.56
CA ARG A 3 -14.14 7.11 1.27
C ARG A 3 -13.38 7.12 2.60
N LEU A 4 -12.57 6.09 2.84
CA LEU A 4 -11.71 6.02 4.01
C LEU A 4 -10.43 6.83 3.80
N GLY A 5 -9.73 7.15 4.89
CA GLY A 5 -8.57 8.05 4.85
C GLY A 5 -7.45 7.57 3.92
N SER A 6 -6.75 8.50 3.27
CA SER A 6 -5.68 8.21 2.31
C SER A 6 -4.29 8.18 2.97
N VAL A 7 -3.37 7.38 2.41
CA VAL A 7 -2.00 7.21 2.92
C VAL A 7 -1.09 8.38 2.53
N GLN A 8 -1.24 9.51 3.24
CA GLN A 8 -0.48 10.74 2.97
C GLN A 8 0.78 10.89 3.86
N GLN A 9 1.02 9.95 4.77
CA GLN A 9 2.17 9.90 5.66
C GLN A 9 2.56 8.44 5.95
N LYS A 10 3.70 8.24 6.61
CA LYS A 10 4.05 6.93 7.14
C LYS A 10 3.06 6.56 8.26
N ILE A 11 2.26 5.52 8.03
CA ILE A 11 1.28 5.05 9.01
C ILE A 11 2.01 4.45 10.23
N PRO A 12 1.81 4.97 11.45
CA PRO A 12 2.44 4.44 12.66
C PRO A 12 1.86 3.08 13.06
N CYS A 13 2.62 2.35 13.88
CA CYS A 13 2.13 1.13 14.49
C CYS A 13 1.08 1.45 15.56
N VAL A 14 0.03 0.62 15.65
CA VAL A 14 -1.03 0.73 16.66
C VAL A 14 -0.51 0.52 18.08
N PHE A 15 0.59 -0.22 18.22
CA PHE A 15 1.38 -0.34 19.45
C PHE A 15 2.67 0.46 19.33
N LEU A 16 3.24 0.88 20.46
CA LEU A 16 4.62 1.36 20.50
C LEU A 16 5.57 0.26 20.02
N THR A 17 6.58 0.64 19.25
CA THR A 17 7.56 -0.31 18.70
C THR A 17 8.91 -0.18 19.39
N GLU A 18 9.63 -1.29 19.49
CA GLU A 18 11.00 -1.34 19.98
C GLU A 18 11.92 -2.09 19.00
N VAL A 19 13.22 -1.81 19.09
CA VAL A 19 14.24 -2.54 18.33
C VAL A 19 14.84 -3.60 19.23
N ARG A 20 14.77 -4.86 18.82
CA ARG A 20 15.41 -5.99 19.49
C ARG A 20 16.63 -6.45 18.69
N ASN A 21 17.73 -6.73 19.40
CA ASN A 21 18.99 -7.24 18.82
C ASN A 21 18.91 -8.75 18.59
N GLU A 22 17.96 -9.16 17.76
CA GLU A 22 17.77 -10.56 17.36
C GLU A 22 17.50 -10.65 15.85
N PRO A 23 17.83 -11.77 15.19
CA PRO A 23 17.66 -11.89 13.76
C PRO A 23 16.24 -11.61 13.28
N SER A 24 16.13 -10.81 12.23
CA SER A 24 14.85 -10.44 11.63
C SER A 24 14.14 -11.63 11.00
N ARG A 25 12.88 -11.82 11.36
CA ARG A 25 11.98 -12.77 10.67
C ARG A 25 11.45 -12.25 9.33
N LYS A 26 11.70 -10.98 9.01
CA LYS A 26 11.27 -10.32 7.75
C LYS A 26 12.36 -10.29 6.68
N ARG A 27 13.63 -10.18 7.08
CA ARG A 27 14.75 -9.97 6.15
C ARG A 27 15.93 -10.83 6.54
N ASP A 28 16.38 -11.64 5.60
CA ASP A 28 17.59 -12.45 5.76
C ASP A 28 18.79 -11.54 6.07
N CYS A 29 19.70 -12.06 6.89
CA CYS A 29 20.95 -11.40 7.31
C CYS A 29 20.79 -10.11 8.17
N GLN A 30 19.57 -9.65 8.46
CA GLN A 30 19.36 -8.53 9.37
C GLN A 30 19.42 -8.99 10.84
N GLN A 31 20.38 -8.48 11.62
CA GLN A 31 20.68 -8.90 13.00
C GLN A 31 19.81 -8.21 14.08
N PHE A 32 18.78 -7.48 13.66
CA PHE A 32 17.83 -6.81 14.57
C PHE A 32 16.42 -6.90 13.99
N GLN A 33 15.40 -6.77 14.83
CA GLN A 33 14.02 -6.61 14.39
C GLN A 33 13.29 -5.48 15.11
N VAL A 34 12.32 -4.88 14.42
CA VAL A 34 11.41 -3.90 14.99
C VAL A 34 10.11 -4.63 15.30
N VAL A 35 9.75 -4.68 16.58
CA VAL A 35 8.56 -5.39 17.06
C VAL A 35 7.64 -4.45 17.82
N ALA A 36 6.35 -4.77 17.84
CA ALA A 36 5.38 -4.12 18.69
C ALA A 36 5.61 -4.55 20.15
N THR A 37 5.46 -3.59 21.06
CA THR A 37 5.25 -3.84 22.49
C THR A 37 3.76 -4.09 22.76
N GLU A 38 3.42 -4.46 23.99
CA GLU A 38 2.02 -4.60 24.40
C GLU A 38 1.33 -3.25 24.67
N LYS A 39 2.07 -2.13 24.62
CA LYS A 39 1.55 -0.80 24.92
C LYS A 39 0.96 -0.16 23.67
N VAL A 40 -0.35 0.12 23.71
CA VAL A 40 -1.03 0.86 22.63
C VAL A 40 -0.38 2.24 22.46
N ASN A 41 -0.22 2.65 21.21
CA ASN A 41 0.35 3.95 20.86
C ASN A 41 -0.59 5.07 21.36
N PRO A 42 -0.11 6.04 22.15
CA PRO A 42 -0.94 7.14 22.65
C PRO A 42 -1.66 7.92 21.54
N THR A 43 -1.04 8.06 20.36
CA THR A 43 -1.69 8.69 19.20
C THR A 43 -2.89 7.88 18.72
N ALA A 44 -2.84 6.54 18.76
CA ALA A 44 -3.97 5.69 18.39
C ALA A 44 -5.14 5.87 19.38
N LEU A 45 -4.84 5.89 20.68
CA LEU A 45 -5.85 6.13 21.73
C LEU A 45 -6.50 7.51 21.58
N ALA A 46 -5.68 8.55 21.39
CA ALA A 46 -6.16 9.93 21.21
C ALA A 46 -7.04 10.08 19.96
N SER A 47 -6.84 9.23 18.95
CA SER A 47 -7.62 9.23 17.70
C SER A 47 -8.86 8.32 17.77
N GLY A 48 -9.18 7.73 18.93
CA GLY A 48 -10.39 6.91 19.08
C GLY A 48 -10.32 5.54 18.39
N ILE A 49 -9.15 4.88 18.40
CA ILE A 49 -8.91 3.60 17.75
C ILE A 49 -9.96 2.50 18.00
N HIS A 50 -10.62 2.49 19.16
CA HIS A 50 -11.65 1.49 19.50
C HIS A 50 -12.95 1.64 18.71
N CYS A 51 -13.17 2.78 18.06
CA CYS A 51 -14.31 3.04 17.18
C CYS A 51 -13.91 3.07 15.69
N ALA A 52 -12.62 2.87 15.39
CA ALA A 52 -12.09 2.99 14.04
C ALA A 52 -12.49 1.82 13.14
N GLU A 53 -12.65 2.09 11.85
CA GLU A 53 -12.94 1.06 10.85
C GLU A 53 -11.66 0.30 10.50
N ALA A 54 -11.70 -1.03 10.58
CA ALA A 54 -10.56 -1.90 10.30
C ALA A 54 -10.63 -2.46 8.87
N THR A 55 -9.50 -2.38 8.15
CA THR A 55 -9.37 -2.90 6.80
C THR A 55 -8.10 -3.71 6.66
N GLU A 56 -8.08 -4.61 5.67
CA GLU A 56 -6.89 -5.37 5.32
C GLU A 56 -5.76 -4.42 4.93
N LYS A 57 -4.57 -4.62 5.51
CA LYS A 57 -3.35 -4.04 4.98
C LYS A 57 -2.90 -4.89 3.80
N ILE A 58 -2.89 -4.30 2.61
CA ILE A 58 -2.44 -4.97 1.39
C ILE A 58 -0.93 -4.80 1.20
N ASP A 59 -0.26 -5.89 0.86
CA ASP A 59 1.18 -5.93 0.59
C ASP A 59 1.43 -5.58 -0.88
N GLY A 60 1.32 -4.29 -1.16
CA GLY A 60 1.57 -3.70 -2.47
C GLY A 60 2.58 -2.56 -2.40
N THR A 61 2.72 -1.88 -3.53
CA THR A 61 3.39 -0.58 -3.58
C THR A 61 2.36 0.52 -3.66
N CYS A 62 2.47 1.47 -2.74
CA CYS A 62 1.50 2.54 -2.60
C CYS A 62 1.52 3.47 -3.83
N CYS A 63 0.33 3.82 -4.29
CA CYS A 63 0.06 4.69 -5.42
C CYS A 63 -0.92 5.78 -5.01
N TYR A 64 -1.02 6.82 -5.83
CA TYR A 64 -1.96 7.92 -5.65
C TYR A 64 -2.54 8.35 -6.98
N VAL A 65 -3.81 8.75 -7.03
CA VAL A 65 -4.39 9.33 -8.24
C VAL A 65 -4.64 10.81 -8.01
N THR A 66 -4.04 11.65 -8.84
CA THR A 66 -4.22 13.10 -8.83
C THR A 66 -3.89 13.69 -10.20
N THR A 67 -4.15 14.98 -10.37
CA THR A 67 -4.01 15.68 -11.64
C THR A 67 -2.55 15.81 -12.05
N PHE A 68 -2.23 15.44 -13.28
CA PHE A 68 -0.96 15.73 -13.94
C PHE A 68 -1.24 16.32 -15.33
N LYS A 69 -0.69 17.50 -15.62
CA LYS A 69 -0.90 18.20 -16.90
C LYS A 69 -2.38 18.40 -17.28
N GLY A 70 -3.24 18.61 -16.28
CA GLY A 70 -4.68 18.85 -16.46
C GLY A 70 -5.55 17.61 -16.42
N GLU A 71 -4.98 16.40 -16.44
CA GLU A 71 -5.72 15.14 -16.52
C GLU A 71 -5.52 14.27 -15.26
N PRO A 72 -6.51 13.43 -14.87
CA PRO A 72 -6.33 12.40 -13.85
C PRO A 72 -5.20 11.44 -14.20
N TYR A 73 -4.28 11.21 -13.27
CA TYR A 73 -3.08 10.42 -13.54
C TYR A 73 -2.73 9.53 -12.35
N LEU A 74 -2.07 8.40 -12.61
CA LEU A 74 -1.52 7.55 -11.56
C LEU A 74 -0.14 8.06 -11.16
N TRP A 75 0.12 8.09 -9.86
CA TRP A 75 1.37 8.52 -9.27
C TRP A 75 1.94 7.41 -8.40
N ALA A 76 3.22 7.11 -8.57
CA ALA A 76 3.94 6.16 -7.76
C ALA A 76 4.52 6.86 -6.51
N ARG A 77 4.59 6.14 -5.40
CA ARG A 77 5.22 6.63 -4.19
C ARG A 77 6.72 6.84 -4.38
N LEU A 78 7.19 8.06 -4.12
CA LEU A 78 8.61 8.39 -4.06
C LEU A 78 8.90 9.22 -2.81
N ASP A 79 9.39 8.57 -1.76
CA ASP A 79 9.85 9.27 -0.56
C ASP A 79 11.18 9.97 -0.84
N ARG A 80 11.26 11.28 -0.56
CA ARG A 80 12.53 12.01 -0.52
C ARG A 80 13.28 11.61 0.76
N LYS A 81 14.39 10.90 0.56
CA LYS A 81 15.17 10.26 1.63
C LYS A 81 16.45 11.04 1.93
N PRO A 82 17.02 10.91 3.15
CA PRO A 82 18.30 11.50 3.48
C PRO A 82 19.44 10.93 2.61
N THR A 83 20.49 11.72 2.44
CA THR A 83 21.77 11.26 1.90
C THR A 83 22.42 10.27 2.86
N LYS A 84 23.38 9.47 2.37
CA LYS A 84 24.11 8.51 3.21
C LYS A 84 24.84 9.21 4.37
N GLN A 85 25.35 10.42 4.14
CA GLN A 85 26.06 11.21 5.14
C GLN A 85 25.10 11.73 6.22
N ALA A 86 23.96 12.27 5.81
CA ALA A 86 22.93 12.76 6.72
C ALA A 86 22.33 11.64 7.58
N ASP A 87 22.01 10.49 6.98
CA ASP A 87 21.52 9.30 7.70
C ASP A 87 22.55 8.81 8.74
N LYS A 88 23.85 8.82 8.41
CA LYS A 88 24.91 8.48 9.37
C LYS A 88 24.99 9.47 10.52
N ARG A 89 24.85 10.77 10.25
CA ARG A 89 24.83 11.84 11.27
C ARG A 89 23.63 11.69 12.19
N PHE A 90 22.45 11.44 11.63
CA PHE A 90 21.22 11.20 12.38
C PHE A 90 21.33 9.97 13.29
N LYS A 91 21.78 8.82 12.75
CA LYS A 91 22.00 7.61 13.55
C LYS A 91 22.98 7.85 14.69
N LYS A 92 24.11 8.52 14.43
CA LYS A 92 25.09 8.86 15.49
C LYS A 92 24.44 9.71 16.59
N TYR A 93 23.62 10.69 16.22
CA TYR A 93 22.88 11.51 17.18
C TYR A 93 21.94 10.64 18.02
N GLN A 94 21.12 9.81 17.37
CA GLN A 94 20.19 8.89 18.04
C GLN A 94 20.90 7.97 19.05
N TYR A 95 22.05 7.39 18.67
CA TYR A 95 22.84 6.56 19.59
C TYR A 95 23.38 7.35 20.79
N SER A 96 23.83 8.58 20.57
CA SER A 96 24.43 9.41 21.62
C SER A 96 23.41 9.97 22.60
N GLN A 97 22.27 10.45 22.10
CA GLN A 97 21.25 11.13 22.91
C GLN A 97 20.14 10.18 23.38
N LYS A 98 20.09 8.95 22.85
CA LYS A 98 18.98 7.99 23.04
C LYS A 98 17.60 8.60 22.74
N THR A 99 17.57 9.64 21.91
CA THR A 99 16.37 10.33 21.46
C THR A 99 16.61 10.85 20.05
N PHE A 100 15.53 11.03 19.30
CA PHE A 100 15.53 11.71 18.01
C PHE A 100 15.15 13.20 18.16
N LYS A 101 14.58 13.59 19.31
CA LYS A 101 14.17 14.98 19.56
C LYS A 101 15.38 15.90 19.59
N GLY A 102 15.28 17.04 18.93
CA GLY A 102 16.34 18.06 18.90
C GLY A 102 17.36 17.89 17.76
N PHE A 103 17.25 16.83 16.95
CA PHE A 103 18.02 16.76 15.71
C PHE A 103 17.44 17.73 14.67
N VAL A 104 18.29 18.59 14.12
CA VAL A 104 17.90 19.54 13.07
C VAL A 104 18.42 19.05 11.73
N TRP A 105 17.48 18.85 10.80
CA TRP A 105 17.74 18.52 9.42
C TRP A 105 17.96 19.80 8.60
N ASN A 106 18.99 19.80 7.75
CA ASN A 106 19.15 20.77 6.68
C ASN A 106 18.46 20.22 5.43
N THR A 107 17.26 20.71 5.12
CA THR A 107 16.42 20.20 4.02
C THR A 107 17.07 20.31 2.64
N ASP A 108 18.05 21.21 2.48
CA ASP A 108 18.70 21.47 1.19
C ASP A 108 19.88 20.51 0.96
N GLU A 109 20.65 20.21 2.01
CA GLU A 109 21.87 19.40 1.90
C GLU A 109 21.69 17.94 2.35
N ASP A 110 20.79 17.70 3.32
CA ASP A 110 20.68 16.37 3.94
C ASP A 110 19.86 15.39 3.09
N PHE A 111 19.16 15.84 2.05
CA PHE A 111 18.20 15.04 1.30
C PHE A 111 18.59 14.88 -0.15
N ARG A 112 18.24 13.73 -0.73
CA ARG A 112 18.44 13.48 -2.16
C ARG A 112 17.55 14.39 -2.99
N GLU A 113 18.02 14.69 -4.19
CA GLU A 113 17.21 15.34 -5.22
C GLU A 113 16.05 14.45 -5.65
N VAL A 114 14.97 15.10 -6.08
CA VAL A 114 13.78 14.48 -6.63
C VAL A 114 13.50 15.11 -8.00
N PRO A 115 12.79 14.41 -8.91
CA PRO A 115 12.40 14.98 -10.19
C PRO A 115 11.54 16.25 -10.01
N GLU A 116 11.56 17.14 -10.99
CA GLU A 116 10.75 18.38 -10.98
C GLU A 116 9.25 18.11 -10.83
N SER A 117 8.77 17.02 -11.42
CA SER A 117 7.37 16.59 -11.31
C SER A 117 7.01 15.99 -9.95
N TRP A 118 7.94 15.90 -9.01
CA TRP A 118 7.67 15.35 -7.68
C TRP A 118 6.81 16.30 -6.86
N ILE A 119 5.81 15.75 -6.16
CA ILE A 119 4.97 16.50 -5.22
C ILE A 119 5.04 15.88 -3.83
N ALA A 120 5.03 16.72 -2.80
CA ALA A 120 4.93 16.26 -1.42
C ALA A 120 3.53 15.68 -1.18
N ALA A 121 3.45 14.63 -0.35
CA ALA A 121 2.15 14.10 0.06
C ALA A 121 1.38 15.13 0.90
N HIS A 122 0.06 15.18 0.78
CA HIS A 122 -0.79 16.27 1.30
C HIS A 122 -0.64 16.57 2.80
N ARG A 123 -0.31 15.55 3.60
CA ARG A 123 -0.15 15.70 5.06
C ARG A 123 1.29 15.98 5.48
N VAL A 124 2.24 16.10 4.57
CA VAL A 124 3.62 16.49 4.91
C VAL A 124 3.61 17.92 5.47
N LYS A 125 4.32 18.11 6.59
CA LYS A 125 4.45 19.44 7.21
C LYS A 125 5.30 20.33 6.31
N HIS A 126 5.00 21.62 6.30
CA HIS A 126 5.75 22.62 5.55
C HIS A 126 6.24 23.72 6.48
N GLU A 127 7.48 24.17 6.28
CA GLU A 127 8.07 25.33 6.93
C GLU A 127 8.59 26.27 5.82
N ASN A 128 8.19 27.55 5.86
CA ASN A 128 8.51 28.53 4.82
C ASN A 128 8.18 28.06 3.39
N GLY A 129 7.10 27.28 3.23
CA GLY A 129 6.68 26.74 1.93
C GLY A 129 7.43 25.49 1.46
N HIS A 130 8.39 24.99 2.23
CA HIS A 130 9.17 23.79 1.88
C HIS A 130 8.73 22.58 2.73
N PRO A 131 8.63 21.37 2.14
CA PRO A 131 8.28 20.17 2.88
C PRO A 131 9.40 19.78 3.84
N VAL A 132 9.05 19.52 5.10
CA VAL A 132 9.99 19.10 6.15
C VAL A 132 9.82 17.62 6.49
N PRO A 133 10.90 16.93 6.87
CA PRO A 133 10.85 15.51 7.21
C PRO A 133 10.05 15.22 8.48
N ASP A 134 9.54 13.98 8.57
CA ASP A 134 9.07 13.43 9.83
C ASP A 134 10.22 13.24 10.85
N GLU A 135 9.88 12.83 12.07
CA GLU A 135 10.83 12.58 13.16
C GLU A 135 11.89 11.51 12.85
N HIS A 136 11.70 10.76 11.75
CA HIS A 136 12.62 9.73 11.28
C HIS A 136 13.34 10.12 9.98
N GLY A 137 13.21 11.37 9.52
CA GLY A 137 13.88 11.85 8.31
C GLY A 137 13.19 11.45 7.01
N HIS A 138 11.90 11.10 7.01
CA HIS A 138 11.18 10.78 5.76
C HIS A 138 10.35 11.96 5.28
N ILE A 139 10.42 12.26 3.99
CA ILE A 139 9.51 13.19 3.32
C ILE A 139 8.70 12.40 2.27
N PRO A 140 7.51 11.90 2.65
CA PRO A 140 6.52 11.35 1.74
C PRO A 140 6.28 12.18 0.47
N GLY A 141 6.21 11.53 -0.68
CA GLY A 141 5.80 12.20 -1.91
C GLY A 141 5.51 11.26 -3.05
N TRP A 142 5.22 11.85 -4.20
CA TRP A 142 4.63 11.19 -5.35
C TRP A 142 5.32 11.65 -6.62
N VAL A 143 5.42 10.76 -7.61
CA VAL A 143 5.82 11.12 -8.99
C VAL A 143 4.85 10.50 -9.99
N PRO A 144 4.54 11.18 -11.11
CA PRO A 144 3.61 10.64 -12.09
C PRO A 144 4.18 9.38 -12.73
N VAL A 145 3.32 8.40 -13.00
CA VAL A 145 3.68 7.14 -13.64
C VAL A 145 3.77 7.35 -15.15
N ASP A 146 4.99 7.61 -15.61
CA ASP A 146 5.32 7.72 -17.03
C ASP A 146 5.55 6.31 -17.63
N GLN A 147 4.86 6.01 -18.73
CA GLN A 147 4.97 4.73 -19.45
C GLN A 147 6.38 4.45 -19.99
N THR A 148 7.18 5.50 -20.23
CA THR A 148 8.56 5.38 -20.71
C THR A 148 9.55 5.06 -19.58
N ASN A 149 9.15 5.29 -18.33
CA ASN A 149 10.01 5.04 -17.17
C ASN A 149 9.94 3.58 -16.74
N LYS A 150 11.00 2.83 -17.05
CA LYS A 150 11.14 1.40 -16.69
C LYS A 150 11.01 1.12 -15.19
N GLN A 151 11.25 2.11 -14.32
CA GLN A 151 11.05 1.95 -12.87
C GLN A 151 9.58 1.71 -12.52
N TYR A 152 8.65 2.26 -13.29
CA TYR A 152 7.21 2.23 -13.03
C TYR A 152 6.44 1.40 -14.07
N CYS A 153 7.11 0.51 -14.81
CA CYS A 153 6.46 -0.29 -15.86
C CYS A 153 5.26 -1.11 -15.37
N TRP A 154 5.29 -1.62 -14.14
CA TRP A 154 4.16 -2.35 -13.53
C TRP A 154 3.02 -1.44 -13.06
N HIS A 155 3.31 -0.16 -12.77
CA HIS A 155 2.26 0.82 -12.50
C HIS A 155 1.61 1.24 -13.81
N ALA A 156 2.41 1.40 -14.86
CA ALA A 156 1.93 1.75 -16.19
C ALA A 156 1.05 0.65 -16.80
N SER A 157 1.29 -0.64 -16.48
CA SER A 157 0.51 -1.75 -17.03
C SER A 157 -0.93 -1.84 -16.52
N VAL A 158 -1.27 -1.14 -15.44
CA VAL A 158 -2.62 -1.15 -14.83
C VAL A 158 -3.42 0.11 -15.14
N VAL A 159 -2.94 0.96 -16.04
CA VAL A 159 -3.62 2.18 -16.45
C VAL A 159 -3.62 2.32 -17.97
N ASN A 160 -4.76 2.68 -18.51
CA ASN A 160 -4.90 3.07 -19.90
C ASN A 160 -5.20 4.57 -19.93
N TYR A 161 -4.17 5.39 -20.20
CA TYR A 161 -4.30 6.85 -20.20
C TYR A 161 -5.03 7.41 -21.42
N SER A 162 -5.09 6.69 -22.55
CA SER A 162 -5.85 7.18 -23.73
C SER A 162 -7.35 7.15 -23.46
N VAL A 163 -7.82 6.17 -22.68
CA VAL A 163 -9.21 6.05 -22.24
C VAL A 163 -9.45 6.68 -20.86
N GLY A 164 -8.39 6.86 -20.07
CA GLY A 164 -8.47 7.46 -18.72
C GLY A 164 -8.99 6.49 -17.65
N VAL A 165 -8.66 5.20 -17.75
CA VAL A 165 -9.12 4.15 -16.81
C VAL A 165 -7.95 3.41 -16.14
N GLY A 166 -8.22 2.84 -14.97
CA GLY A 166 -7.32 1.94 -14.24
C GLY A 166 -7.96 0.58 -14.00
N LEU A 167 -7.14 -0.47 -13.97
CA LEU A 167 -7.57 -1.83 -13.65
C LEU A 167 -7.56 -2.04 -12.13
N VAL A 168 -8.74 -2.24 -11.56
CA VAL A 168 -8.98 -2.18 -10.11
C VAL A 168 -9.56 -3.48 -9.59
N LEU A 169 -8.99 -4.00 -8.50
CA LEU A 169 -9.59 -5.04 -7.66
C LEU A 169 -10.31 -4.38 -6.48
N LYS A 170 -11.59 -4.70 -6.29
CA LYS A 170 -12.42 -4.21 -5.18
C LYS A 170 -13.42 -5.27 -4.72
N THR A 171 -14.20 -4.96 -3.68
CA THR A 171 -15.37 -5.77 -3.31
C THR A 171 -16.51 -5.53 -4.29
N HIS A 172 -17.26 -6.59 -4.63
CA HIS A 172 -18.45 -6.48 -5.45
C HIS A 172 -19.53 -5.67 -4.69
N VAL A 173 -20.31 -4.87 -5.41
CA VAL A 173 -21.27 -3.92 -4.81
C VAL A 173 -22.40 -4.64 -4.08
N ASP A 174 -22.88 -5.75 -4.64
CA ASP A 174 -24.02 -6.52 -4.11
C ASP A 174 -23.61 -7.68 -3.19
N ASP A 175 -22.34 -8.08 -3.22
CA ASP A 175 -21.82 -9.19 -2.42
C ASP A 175 -20.43 -8.88 -1.90
N GLU A 176 -20.35 -8.47 -0.64
CA GLU A 176 -19.11 -8.19 0.04
C GLU A 176 -18.17 -9.41 0.20
N GLY A 177 -18.67 -10.65 0.00
CA GLY A 177 -17.86 -11.87 -0.06
C GLY A 177 -17.17 -12.07 -1.42
N LEU A 178 -17.73 -11.52 -2.48
CA LEU A 178 -17.21 -11.58 -3.84
C LEU A 178 -16.24 -10.41 -4.11
N LEU A 179 -15.12 -10.72 -4.76
CA LEU A 179 -14.22 -9.72 -5.31
C LEU A 179 -14.56 -9.46 -6.78
N GLU A 180 -14.19 -8.28 -7.26
CA GLU A 180 -14.38 -7.88 -8.65
C GLU A 180 -13.11 -7.22 -9.17
N ILE A 181 -12.63 -7.66 -10.33
CA ILE A 181 -11.64 -6.93 -11.14
C ILE A 181 -12.39 -6.17 -12.23
N VAL A 182 -12.20 -4.85 -12.26
CA VAL A 182 -12.95 -3.95 -13.14
C VAL A 182 -12.13 -2.78 -13.65
N SER A 183 -12.46 -2.28 -14.84
CA SER A 183 -11.97 -1.01 -15.37
C SER A 183 -12.71 0.16 -14.71
N VAL A 184 -11.97 1.06 -14.04
CA VAL A 184 -12.54 2.22 -13.33
C VAL A 184 -11.95 3.51 -13.89
N PRO A 185 -12.76 4.55 -14.21
CA PRO A 185 -12.26 5.86 -14.57
C PRO A 185 -11.28 6.41 -13.52
N LEU A 186 -10.12 6.90 -13.94
CA LEU A 186 -9.16 7.53 -13.03
C LEU A 186 -9.77 8.75 -12.32
N ALA A 187 -10.71 9.44 -12.96
CA ALA A 187 -11.50 10.51 -12.37
C ALA A 187 -12.23 10.07 -11.08
N ASP A 188 -12.74 8.83 -11.03
CA ASP A 188 -13.45 8.30 -9.87
C ASP A 188 -12.49 7.96 -8.72
N LEU A 189 -11.22 7.70 -9.05
CA LEU A 189 -10.14 7.41 -8.13
C LEU A 189 -9.41 8.68 -7.64
N MET A 190 -9.80 9.86 -8.10
CA MET A 190 -9.16 11.13 -7.74
C MET A 190 -9.01 11.31 -6.22
N GLU A 191 -7.81 11.72 -5.84
CA GLU A 191 -7.33 11.93 -4.47
C GLU A 191 -7.39 10.69 -3.58
N GLN A 192 -7.46 9.49 -4.17
CA GLN A 192 -7.36 8.22 -3.44
C GLN A 192 -5.94 7.65 -3.51
N THR A 193 -5.52 7.02 -2.41
CA THR A 193 -4.34 6.15 -2.41
C THR A 193 -4.77 4.71 -2.72
N LEU A 194 -3.93 4.00 -3.45
CA LEU A 194 -4.15 2.60 -3.84
C LEU A 194 -2.89 1.80 -3.53
N GLU A 195 -3.02 0.48 -3.49
CA GLU A 195 -1.89 -0.44 -3.50
C GLU A 195 -1.85 -1.14 -4.85
N LEU A 196 -0.75 -1.01 -5.57
CA LEU A 196 -0.47 -1.87 -6.72
C LEU A 196 -0.02 -3.23 -6.20
N ILE A 197 -0.67 -4.30 -6.63
CA ILE A 197 -0.27 -5.69 -6.37
C ILE A 197 -0.11 -6.44 -7.69
N GLY A 198 0.65 -7.53 -7.68
CA GLY A 198 0.79 -8.38 -8.86
C GLY A 198 2.06 -9.21 -8.90
N THR A 199 2.25 -9.91 -10.01
CA THR A 199 3.31 -10.90 -10.24
C THR A 199 4.71 -10.39 -9.92
N ASN A 200 4.97 -9.09 -10.16
CA ASN A 200 6.29 -8.48 -9.98
C ASN A 200 6.36 -7.47 -8.84
N VAL A 201 5.36 -7.46 -7.96
CA VAL A 201 5.29 -6.52 -6.84
C VAL A 201 5.47 -7.26 -5.53
N ASN A 202 6.39 -6.77 -4.69
CA ASN A 202 6.65 -7.26 -3.33
C ASN A 202 6.81 -8.79 -3.18
N GLY A 203 7.32 -9.48 -4.22
CA GLY A 203 7.49 -10.93 -4.19
C GLY A 203 6.21 -11.73 -4.44
N ASN A 204 5.14 -11.08 -4.90
CA ASN A 204 3.86 -11.68 -5.26
C ASN A 204 3.22 -12.51 -4.11
N PRO A 205 2.99 -11.91 -2.93
CA PRO A 205 2.47 -12.64 -1.76
C PRO A 205 1.09 -13.25 -2.01
N TYR A 206 0.36 -12.70 -2.99
CA TYR A 206 -0.98 -13.14 -3.37
C TYR A 206 -0.97 -14.13 -4.54
N GLY A 207 0.16 -14.40 -5.19
CA GLY A 207 0.25 -15.40 -6.26
C GLY A 207 -0.47 -15.04 -7.56
N LEU A 208 -0.58 -13.75 -7.89
CA LEU A 208 -1.21 -13.29 -9.13
C LEU A 208 -0.32 -13.63 -10.34
N GLY A 209 -0.93 -14.22 -11.37
CA GLY A 209 -0.31 -14.47 -12.67
C GLY A 209 0.97 -15.30 -12.60
N SER A 210 1.75 -15.25 -13.68
CA SER A 210 3.03 -15.95 -13.81
C SER A 210 4.07 -15.08 -14.50
N LYS A 211 5.35 -15.49 -14.48
CA LYS A 211 6.39 -14.76 -15.24
C LYS A 211 6.10 -14.68 -16.73
N LYS A 212 5.39 -15.67 -17.28
CA LYS A 212 5.02 -15.72 -18.70
C LYS A 212 3.83 -14.81 -18.99
N HIS A 213 2.85 -14.82 -18.08
CA HIS A 213 1.61 -14.04 -18.17
C HIS A 213 1.45 -13.25 -16.86
N PRO A 214 2.17 -12.12 -16.71
CA PRO A 214 2.10 -11.34 -15.47
C PRO A 214 0.71 -10.71 -15.32
N VAL A 215 0.25 -10.59 -14.09
CA VAL A 215 -1.00 -9.95 -13.72
C VAL A 215 -0.71 -8.90 -12.65
N HIS A 216 -1.26 -7.71 -12.83
CA HIS A 216 -1.18 -6.60 -11.88
C HIS A 216 -2.53 -5.92 -11.79
N VAL A 217 -2.89 -5.41 -10.61
CA VAL A 217 -4.13 -4.66 -10.37
C VAL A 217 -3.91 -3.61 -9.28
N LEU A 218 -4.71 -2.55 -9.30
CA LEU A 218 -4.78 -1.55 -8.23
C LEU A 218 -5.84 -1.96 -7.20
N VAL A 219 -5.53 -1.85 -5.92
CA VAL A 219 -6.49 -2.05 -4.82
C VAL A 219 -6.69 -0.71 -4.11
N PRO A 220 -7.86 -0.06 -4.22
CA PRO A 220 -8.14 1.17 -3.50
C PRO A 220 -7.98 0.96 -1.99
N HIS A 221 -7.29 1.90 -1.35
CA HIS A 221 -6.99 1.78 0.08
C HIS A 221 -8.29 1.78 0.91
N GLY A 222 -8.38 0.84 1.84
CA GLY A 222 -9.54 0.70 2.72
C GLY A 222 -10.75 0.00 2.10
N VAL A 223 -10.68 -0.47 0.85
CA VAL A 223 -11.83 -1.15 0.20
C VAL A 223 -12.12 -2.53 0.79
N LEU A 224 -11.11 -3.20 1.35
CA LEU A 224 -11.21 -4.54 1.91
C LEU A 224 -11.42 -4.48 3.42
N ARG A 225 -12.67 -4.40 3.85
CA ARG A 225 -13.06 -4.34 5.28
C ARG A 225 -12.81 -5.66 5.99
N ILE A 226 -12.39 -5.58 7.25
CA ILE A 226 -12.32 -6.72 8.17
C ILE A 226 -13.57 -6.68 9.04
N ARG A 227 -14.47 -7.65 8.85
CA ARG A 227 -15.80 -7.61 9.49
C ARG A 227 -15.73 -7.89 10.98
N ASN A 228 -14.91 -8.86 11.35
CA ASN A 228 -14.76 -9.32 12.74
C ASN A 228 -13.35 -9.03 13.25
N ALA A 229 -12.94 -7.76 13.13
CA ALA A 229 -11.62 -7.35 13.60
C ALA A 229 -11.52 -7.59 15.12
N PRO A 230 -10.42 -8.20 15.60
CA PRO A 230 -10.23 -8.44 17.03
C PRO A 230 -10.05 -7.09 17.75
N PRO A 231 -10.32 -7.04 19.07
CA PRO A 231 -9.99 -5.88 19.89
C PRO A 231 -8.50 -5.49 19.75
N VAL A 232 -8.21 -4.19 19.90
CA VAL A 232 -6.84 -3.66 19.85
C VAL A 232 -6.09 -3.97 21.15
N GLU A 233 -5.84 -5.26 21.34
CA GLU A 233 -5.07 -5.86 22.42
C GLU A 233 -4.04 -6.81 21.82
N PHE A 234 -2.82 -6.77 22.35
CA PHE A 234 -1.69 -7.46 21.73
C PHE A 234 -1.94 -8.97 21.55
N GLN A 235 -2.40 -9.64 22.61
CA GLN A 235 -2.63 -11.08 22.59
C GLN A 235 -3.79 -11.47 21.68
N GLN A 236 -4.87 -10.68 21.65
CA GLN A 236 -6.03 -10.92 20.80
C GLN A 236 -5.67 -10.80 19.31
N LEU A 237 -4.91 -9.75 18.96
CA LEU A 237 -4.40 -9.57 17.60
C LEU A 237 -3.43 -10.70 17.21
N PHE A 238 -2.52 -11.08 18.11
CA PHE A 238 -1.59 -12.18 17.90
C PHE A 238 -2.31 -13.49 17.58
N SER A 239 -3.26 -13.90 18.44
CA SER A 239 -4.08 -15.10 18.23
C SER A 239 -4.90 -15.01 16.94
N TRP A 240 -5.55 -13.87 16.66
CA TRP A 240 -6.32 -13.67 15.43
C TRP A 240 -5.48 -13.87 14.18
N PHE A 241 -4.28 -13.28 14.10
CA PHE A 241 -3.39 -13.47 12.95
C PHE A 241 -2.94 -14.94 12.77
N GLN A 242 -2.87 -15.74 13.82
CA GLN A 242 -2.42 -17.13 13.75
C GLN A 242 -3.54 -18.13 13.47
N GLU A 243 -4.70 -17.92 14.10
CA GLU A 243 -5.74 -18.95 14.22
C GLU A 243 -6.97 -18.63 13.35
N CYS A 244 -7.20 -17.36 13.01
CA CYS A 244 -8.35 -16.95 12.21
C CYS A 244 -8.04 -17.04 10.70
N GLN A 245 -9.02 -17.51 9.92
CA GLN A 245 -8.92 -17.51 8.45
C GLN A 245 -8.85 -16.09 7.87
N GLU A 246 -9.69 -15.15 8.35
CA GLU A 246 -9.63 -13.72 8.02
C GLU A 246 -8.30 -13.09 8.48
N GLY A 247 -7.66 -13.71 9.48
CA GLY A 247 -6.34 -13.36 9.99
C GLY A 247 -5.17 -13.65 9.05
N ARG A 248 -5.37 -14.34 7.92
CA ARG A 248 -4.30 -14.70 6.97
C ARG A 248 -3.96 -13.54 6.00
N VAL A 249 -3.75 -12.34 6.57
CA VAL A 249 -3.46 -11.07 5.88
C VAL A 249 -2.15 -10.44 6.36
N GLU A 250 -1.53 -9.53 5.58
CA GLU A 250 -0.25 -8.89 5.95
C GLU A 250 -0.34 -8.13 7.27
N GLY A 251 -1.48 -7.50 7.50
CA GLY A 251 -1.72 -6.59 8.60
C GLY A 251 -3.14 -6.03 8.60
N ILE A 252 -3.38 -5.13 9.54
CA ILE A 252 -4.63 -4.36 9.63
C ILE A 252 -4.26 -2.88 9.56
N VAL A 253 -5.08 -2.10 8.85
CA VAL A 253 -5.10 -0.64 8.94
C VAL A 253 -6.41 -0.23 9.60
N TRP A 254 -6.33 0.64 10.59
CA TRP A 254 -7.50 1.26 11.20
C TRP A 254 -7.62 2.70 10.74
N HIS A 255 -8.84 3.08 10.39
CA HIS A 255 -9.23 4.39 9.93
C HIS A 255 -10.02 5.11 11.03
N CYS A 256 -9.35 6.01 11.74
CA CYS A 256 -9.96 6.80 12.80
C CYS A 256 -10.84 7.93 12.23
N ASP A 257 -11.83 8.38 13.00
CA ASP A 257 -12.79 9.40 12.56
C ASP A 257 -12.17 10.78 12.29
N ASP A 258 -11.04 11.10 12.94
CA ASP A 258 -10.24 12.30 12.68
C ASP A 258 -9.37 12.19 11.41
N GLY A 259 -9.46 11.05 10.72
CA GLY A 259 -8.67 10.72 9.54
C GLY A 259 -7.25 10.27 9.87
N THR A 260 -6.89 10.04 11.13
CA THR A 260 -5.65 9.37 11.51
C THR A 260 -5.70 7.91 11.04
N LEU A 261 -4.59 7.44 10.47
CA LEU A 261 -4.40 6.03 10.13
C LEU A 261 -3.41 5.43 11.11
N VAL A 262 -3.71 4.24 11.62
CA VAL A 262 -2.76 3.42 12.39
C VAL A 262 -2.78 1.99 11.86
N LYS A 263 -1.68 1.25 11.99
CA LYS A 263 -1.60 -0.11 11.45
C LYS A 263 -0.93 -1.09 12.39
N ILE A 264 -1.17 -2.37 12.15
CA ILE A 264 -0.31 -3.45 12.63
C ILE A 264 0.09 -4.30 11.45
N HIS A 265 1.29 -4.86 11.49
CA HIS A 265 1.78 -5.80 10.50
C HIS A 265 2.17 -7.07 11.25
N ARG A 266 1.90 -8.25 10.67
CA ARG A 266 2.32 -9.56 11.20
C ARG A 266 3.75 -9.56 11.75
N HIS A 267 4.69 -8.93 11.04
CA HIS A 267 6.09 -8.90 11.47
C HIS A 267 6.33 -8.12 12.76
N HIS A 268 5.51 -7.11 13.09
CA HIS A 268 5.59 -6.44 14.39
C HIS A 268 5.23 -7.39 15.53
N LEU A 269 4.42 -8.42 15.26
CA LEU A 269 4.05 -9.48 16.21
C LEU A 269 5.00 -10.70 16.12
N SER A 270 6.15 -10.55 15.47
CA SER A 270 7.09 -11.65 15.19
C SER A 270 6.49 -12.81 14.36
N LEU A 271 5.39 -12.57 13.65
CA LEU A 271 4.77 -13.56 12.77
C LEU A 271 5.36 -13.46 11.35
N LYS A 272 5.36 -14.59 10.63
CA LYS A 272 5.79 -14.66 9.24
C LYS A 272 4.75 -14.02 8.31
N TRP A 273 5.22 -13.40 7.25
CA TRP A 273 4.47 -13.00 6.07
C TRP A 273 5.37 -13.18 4.83
N PRO A 274 4.85 -13.61 3.68
CA PRO A 274 3.49 -14.12 3.46
C PRO A 274 3.20 -15.42 4.22
N VAL A 275 1.91 -15.70 4.41
CA VAL A 275 1.38 -16.99 4.84
C VAL A 275 0.70 -17.65 3.65
N GLY A 276 0.85 -18.97 3.46
CA GLY A 276 0.46 -19.75 2.26
C GLY A 276 -0.76 -19.20 1.50
N ASP A 277 -1.94 -19.79 1.72
CA ASP A 277 -3.19 -19.19 1.21
C ASP A 277 -3.50 -17.92 2.01
N THR A 278 -3.50 -16.77 1.38
CA THR A 278 -3.89 -15.51 2.02
C THR A 278 -5.42 -15.42 2.09
N PHE A 279 -5.98 -14.60 2.98
CA PHE A 279 -7.43 -14.42 3.04
C PHE A 279 -8.00 -13.87 1.73
N LEU A 280 -7.29 -12.96 1.07
CA LEU A 280 -7.64 -12.45 -0.26
C LEU A 280 -7.84 -13.60 -1.27
N ASN A 281 -7.02 -14.65 -1.20
CA ASN A 281 -7.09 -15.82 -2.08
C ASN A 281 -8.14 -16.86 -1.66
N THR A 282 -8.91 -16.62 -0.60
CA THR A 282 -10.04 -17.49 -0.23
C THR A 282 -11.37 -17.02 -0.80
N ARG A 283 -11.37 -15.88 -1.50
CA ARG A 283 -12.57 -15.21 -1.99
C ARG A 283 -12.72 -15.40 -3.50
N PRO A 284 -13.91 -15.73 -4.00
CA PRO A 284 -14.17 -15.76 -5.42
C PRO A 284 -13.98 -14.37 -6.04
N VAL A 285 -13.65 -14.33 -7.33
CA VAL A 285 -13.47 -13.09 -8.07
C VAL A 285 -14.15 -13.16 -9.43
N VAL A 286 -14.94 -12.14 -9.74
CA VAL A 286 -15.52 -11.95 -11.07
C VAL A 286 -14.73 -10.89 -11.84
N VAL A 287 -14.59 -11.06 -13.15
CA VAL A 287 -13.99 -10.06 -14.03
C VAL A 287 -15.10 -9.30 -14.75
N HIS A 288 -15.10 -7.98 -14.65
CA HIS A 288 -16.01 -7.10 -15.39
C HIS A 288 -15.24 -6.00 -16.10
N MET A 289 -15.08 -6.14 -17.41
CA MET A 289 -14.44 -5.15 -18.27
C MET A 289 -15.48 -4.43 -19.12
N ASP A 290 -15.35 -3.13 -19.23
CA ASP A 290 -16.15 -2.34 -20.19
C ASP A 290 -15.53 -2.52 -21.59
N GLU A 291 -16.35 -2.97 -22.56
CA GLU A 291 -15.92 -3.22 -23.93
C GLU A 291 -15.28 -1.99 -24.60
N THR A 292 -15.63 -0.78 -24.15
CA THR A 292 -15.08 0.48 -24.66
C THR A 292 -13.66 0.80 -24.15
N THR A 293 -13.16 0.04 -23.17
CA THR A 293 -11.85 0.29 -22.53
C THR A 293 -10.67 -0.41 -23.19
N CYS A 294 -10.96 -1.29 -24.16
CA CYS A 294 -9.94 -2.01 -24.90
C CYS A 294 -9.59 -1.27 -26.20
N ASP A 295 -8.32 -0.93 -26.38
CA ASP A 295 -7.81 -0.48 -27.67
C ASP A 295 -7.66 -1.70 -28.60
N PRO A 296 -8.34 -1.75 -29.77
CA PRO A 296 -8.25 -2.89 -30.69
C PRO A 296 -6.82 -3.17 -31.14
N ASP A 297 -5.99 -2.12 -31.24
CA ASP A 297 -4.59 -2.18 -31.68
C ASP A 297 -3.62 -2.45 -30.52
N ALA A 298 -4.12 -2.64 -29.29
CA ALA A 298 -3.30 -2.98 -28.14
C ALA A 298 -2.57 -4.32 -28.34
N SER A 299 -1.33 -4.34 -27.86
CA SER A 299 -0.50 -5.55 -27.81
C SER A 299 -1.22 -6.67 -27.05
N GLU A 300 -1.02 -7.93 -27.44
CA GLU A 300 -1.51 -9.10 -26.68
C GLU A 300 -0.97 -9.15 -25.24
N LYS A 301 0.11 -8.40 -24.95
CA LYS A 301 0.66 -8.26 -23.59
C LYS A 301 -0.05 -7.20 -22.76
N ASP A 302 -1.01 -6.49 -23.33
CA ASP A 302 -1.83 -5.52 -22.63
C ASP A 302 -2.80 -6.22 -21.67
N LEU A 303 -2.81 -5.75 -20.42
CA LEU A 303 -3.65 -6.34 -19.38
C LEU A 303 -5.13 -6.06 -19.63
N PHE A 304 -5.50 -4.88 -20.13
CA PHE A 304 -6.91 -4.55 -20.40
C PHE A 304 -7.48 -5.48 -21.48
N LYS A 305 -6.71 -5.73 -22.55
CA LYS A 305 -7.07 -6.72 -23.57
C LYS A 305 -7.19 -8.13 -23.01
N SER A 306 -6.23 -8.54 -22.20
CA SER A 306 -6.21 -9.87 -21.57
C SER A 306 -7.42 -10.10 -20.65
N PHE A 307 -7.78 -9.11 -19.82
CA PHE A 307 -8.97 -9.16 -18.97
C PHE A 307 -10.28 -9.06 -19.76
N SER A 308 -10.30 -8.32 -20.87
CA SER A 308 -11.48 -8.22 -21.74
C SER A 308 -11.86 -9.57 -22.35
N ASN A 309 -10.87 -10.41 -22.68
CA ASN A 309 -11.11 -11.76 -23.21
C ASN A 309 -11.78 -12.72 -22.20
N ILE A 310 -11.66 -12.43 -20.91
CA ILE A 310 -12.26 -13.23 -19.82
C ILE A 310 -13.37 -12.46 -19.09
N ASN A 311 -13.93 -11.43 -19.74
CA ASN A 311 -15.02 -10.64 -19.18
C ASN A 311 -16.22 -11.53 -18.82
N GLY A 312 -16.82 -11.28 -17.66
CA GLY A 312 -17.93 -12.04 -17.10
C GLY A 312 -17.56 -13.38 -16.47
N GLN A 313 -16.29 -13.80 -16.52
CA GLN A 313 -15.87 -15.06 -15.91
C GLN A 313 -15.74 -14.93 -14.38
N LEU A 314 -16.17 -15.99 -13.69
CA LEU A 314 -16.06 -16.16 -12.24
C LEU A 314 -14.96 -17.18 -11.93
N PHE A 315 -14.04 -16.80 -11.05
CA PHE A 315 -12.95 -17.64 -10.57
C PHE A 315 -13.12 -17.93 -9.08
N SER A 316 -12.61 -19.08 -8.62
CA SER A 316 -12.70 -19.47 -7.20
C SER A 316 -11.81 -18.58 -6.33
N CYS A 317 -10.70 -18.08 -6.88
CA CYS A 317 -9.87 -17.04 -6.28
C CYS A 317 -9.05 -16.27 -7.32
N ILE A 318 -8.41 -15.19 -6.90
CA ILE A 318 -7.58 -14.34 -7.79
C ILE A 318 -6.34 -15.05 -8.35
N GLN A 319 -5.85 -16.12 -7.71
CA GLN A 319 -4.73 -16.92 -8.21
C GLN A 319 -5.11 -17.77 -9.42
N ASP A 320 -6.39 -18.10 -9.56
CA ASP A 320 -6.89 -18.96 -10.63
C ASP A 320 -6.99 -18.22 -11.97
N ILE A 321 -6.83 -16.90 -11.96
CA ILE A 321 -6.83 -16.09 -13.18
C ILE A 321 -5.60 -16.42 -14.00
N GLN A 322 -5.81 -17.08 -15.13
CA GLN A 322 -4.82 -17.40 -16.13
C GLN A 322 -5.30 -16.85 -17.47
N PHE A 323 -4.41 -16.20 -18.21
CA PHE A 323 -4.69 -15.83 -19.60
C PHE A 323 -4.33 -17.00 -20.50
N GLU A 324 -5.21 -17.34 -21.44
CA GLU A 324 -4.89 -18.36 -22.44
C GLU A 324 -3.66 -17.94 -23.29
N PRO A 325 -2.87 -18.91 -23.80
CA PRO A 325 -1.65 -18.65 -24.56
C PRO A 325 -1.82 -17.83 -25.84
#